data_AF-A0A838U0S2-F1
#
_entry.id   AF-A0A838U0S2-F1
#
_cell.length_a   1.000
_cell.length_b   1.000
_cell.length_c   1.000
_cell.angle_alpha   90.00
_cell.angle_beta   90.00
_cell.angle_gamma   90.00
#
_symmetry.space_group_name_H-M   'P 1'
#
loop_
_entity.id
_entity.type
_entity.pdbx_description
1 polymer ?
#
loop_
_entity_poly.entity_id
_entity_poly.type
_entity_poly.pdbx_seq_one_letter_code
_entity_poly.pdbx_strand_id
1 'polypeptide(L)'
;MTAEESSSSTTKKRISQPPLNLLFNPSLIDKQDVWKIDIVRLLEMLLELLKLSGNKDLRVCGVAILTSTLIHRLKVESIFRLEKIANQKENNTDKNKNLEKKLPIPELANLSLPFRKETSYPASLEELLLILENMITELT
;
A
#
# COMPACT_ATOMS: atom_id res chain seq x y z
N MET A 1 17.74 -23.81 -39.76
CA MET A 1 18.05 -22.77 -38.74
C MET A 1 16.89 -21.78 -38.64
N THR A 2 15.65 -22.24 -38.38
CA THR A 2 14.44 -21.40 -38.52
C THR A 2 13.29 -21.73 -37.55
N ALA A 3 13.46 -22.64 -36.57
CA ALA A 3 12.38 -23.03 -35.66
C ALA A 3 12.39 -22.29 -34.30
N GLU A 4 13.55 -21.84 -33.81
CA GLU A 4 13.62 -21.22 -32.46
C GLU A 4 13.19 -19.75 -32.45
N GLU A 5 13.45 -18.97 -33.51
CA GLU A 5 13.12 -17.53 -33.57
C GLU A 5 11.60 -17.25 -33.58
N SER A 6 10.79 -18.15 -34.13
CA SER A 6 9.32 -17.96 -34.20
C SER A 6 8.65 -18.11 -32.81
N SER A 7 9.15 -19.00 -31.95
CA SER A 7 8.63 -19.25 -30.61
C SER A 7 8.88 -18.09 -29.63
N SER A 8 10.03 -17.42 -29.71
CA SER A 8 10.33 -16.27 -28.84
C SER A 8 9.47 -15.05 -29.19
N SER A 9 9.17 -14.83 -30.48
CA SER A 9 8.35 -13.71 -30.94
C SER A 9 6.89 -13.81 -30.49
N THR A 10 6.33 -15.02 -30.46
CA THR A 10 4.96 -15.28 -30.00
C THR A 10 4.84 -15.15 -28.48
N THR A 11 5.85 -15.60 -27.75
CA THR A 11 5.93 -15.42 -26.28
C THR A 11 6.00 -13.94 -25.91
N LYS A 12 6.84 -13.14 -26.59
CA LYS A 12 6.91 -11.68 -26.39
C LYS A 12 5.59 -10.98 -26.68
N LYS A 13 4.89 -11.38 -27.75
CA LYS A 13 3.55 -10.86 -28.06
C LYS A 13 2.53 -11.19 -26.97
N ARG A 14 2.57 -12.38 -26.36
CA ARG A 14 1.68 -12.78 -25.24
C ARG A 14 1.95 -11.97 -23.98
N ILE A 15 3.21 -11.68 -23.67
CA ILE A 15 3.61 -10.89 -22.49
C ILE A 15 3.12 -9.44 -22.57
N SER A 16 3.07 -8.88 -23.77
CA SER A 16 2.57 -7.51 -24.00
C SER A 16 1.04 -7.38 -24.06
N GLN A 17 0.27 -8.48 -23.92
CA GLN A 17 -1.20 -8.40 -23.91
C GLN A 17 -1.74 -8.06 -22.51
N PRO A 18 -2.87 -7.33 -22.40
CA PRO A 18 -3.62 -7.24 -21.15
C PRO A 18 -4.07 -8.65 -20.72
N PRO A 19 -4.06 -9.02 -19.42
CA PRO A 19 -3.76 -8.19 -18.24
C PRO A 19 -2.27 -8.11 -17.88
N LEU A 20 -1.42 -8.95 -18.48
CA LEU A 20 -0.02 -9.10 -18.10
C LEU A 20 0.84 -7.86 -18.42
N ASN A 21 0.41 -7.06 -19.39
CA ASN A 21 1.03 -5.79 -19.78
C ASN A 21 1.28 -4.81 -18.61
N LEU A 22 0.48 -4.92 -17.55
CA LEU A 22 0.61 -4.08 -16.35
C LEU A 22 1.94 -4.33 -15.60
N LEU A 23 2.49 -5.55 -15.64
CA LEU A 23 3.80 -5.86 -15.07
C LEU A 23 4.97 -5.27 -15.87
N PHE A 24 4.72 -4.74 -17.07
CA PHE A 24 5.79 -4.24 -17.95
C PHE A 24 5.69 -2.73 -18.20
N ASN A 25 4.54 -2.12 -17.90
CA ASN A 25 4.31 -0.69 -18.10
C ASN A 25 4.02 0.03 -16.78
N PRO A 26 5.03 0.63 -16.13
CA PRO A 26 4.84 1.34 -14.87
C PRO A 26 3.93 2.57 -15.03
N SER A 27 3.89 3.19 -16.20
CA SER A 27 3.03 4.36 -16.48
C SER A 27 1.53 4.05 -16.47
N LEU A 28 1.14 2.78 -16.56
CA LEU A 28 -0.27 2.36 -16.44
C LEU A 28 -0.71 2.31 -14.97
N ILE A 29 0.23 2.19 -14.04
CA ILE A 29 -0.03 2.06 -12.60
C ILE A 29 -0.51 3.39 -12.02
N ASP A 30 0.03 4.52 -12.49
CA ASP A 30 -0.39 5.85 -12.02
C ASP A 30 -1.83 6.22 -12.45
N LYS A 31 -2.33 5.62 -13.53
CA LYS A 31 -3.66 5.92 -14.10
C LYS A 31 -4.76 5.00 -13.59
N GLN A 32 -4.40 3.86 -13.00
CA GLN A 32 -5.35 2.82 -12.58
C GLN A 32 -5.30 2.64 -11.06
N ASP A 33 -6.44 2.30 -10.44
CA ASP A 33 -6.49 2.06 -9.00
C ASP A 33 -5.56 0.89 -8.59
N VAL A 34 -4.52 1.22 -7.82
CA VAL A 34 -3.52 0.27 -7.29
C VAL A 34 -4.17 -0.90 -6.53
N TRP A 35 -5.30 -0.62 -5.88
CA TRP A 35 -6.07 -1.58 -5.09
C TRP A 35 -6.78 -2.67 -5.90
N LYS A 36 -7.14 -2.38 -7.16
CA LYS A 36 -7.83 -3.35 -8.03
C LYS A 36 -6.88 -4.37 -8.66
N ILE A 37 -5.57 -4.17 -8.50
CA ILE A 37 -4.54 -4.99 -9.12
C ILE A 37 -4.22 -6.19 -8.22
N ASP A 38 -4.50 -7.39 -8.75
CA ASP A 38 -4.12 -8.67 -8.15
C ASP A 38 -2.75 -9.13 -8.67
N ILE A 39 -1.70 -8.72 -7.97
CA ILE A 39 -0.31 -8.95 -8.35
C ILE A 39 0.03 -10.45 -8.33
N VAL A 40 -0.56 -11.20 -7.40
CA VAL A 40 -0.30 -12.64 -7.23
C VAL A 40 -0.76 -13.38 -8.49
N ARG A 41 -2.00 -13.11 -8.91
CA ARG A 41 -2.57 -13.72 -10.12
C ARG A 41 -1.81 -13.34 -11.39
N LEU A 42 -1.31 -12.11 -11.49
CA LEU A 42 -0.48 -11.70 -12.63
C LEU A 42 0.88 -12.44 -12.66
N LEU A 43 1.52 -12.62 -11.50
CA LEU A 43 2.80 -13.34 -11.39
C LEU A 43 2.64 -14.84 -11.66
N GLU A 44 1.54 -15.46 -11.20
CA GLU A 44 1.20 -16.85 -11.51
C GLU A 44 1.01 -17.05 -13.02
N MET A 45 0.27 -16.15 -13.67
CA MET A 45 0.06 -16.18 -15.12
C MET A 45 1.38 -16.00 -15.90
N LEU A 46 2.25 -15.12 -15.43
CA LEU A 46 3.60 -14.96 -16.00
C LEU A 46 4.42 -16.25 -15.84
N LEU A 47 4.34 -16.90 -14.67
CA LEU A 47 5.05 -18.14 -14.40
C LEU A 47 4.55 -19.29 -15.29
N GLU A 48 3.24 -19.40 -15.51
CA GLU A 48 2.66 -20.38 -16.43
C GLU A 48 3.14 -20.16 -17.87
N LEU A 49 3.17 -18.91 -18.34
CA LEU A 49 3.68 -18.57 -19.67
C LEU A 49 5.16 -18.89 -19.83
N LEU A 50 5.98 -18.63 -18.81
CA LEU A 50 7.40 -18.95 -18.82
C LEU A 50 7.65 -20.47 -18.81
N LYS A 51 6.82 -21.24 -18.10
CA LYS A 51 6.88 -22.71 -18.11
C LYS A 51 6.53 -23.27 -19.49
N LEU A 52 5.50 -22.73 -20.15
CA LEU A 52 5.07 -23.15 -21.49
C LEU A 52 6.09 -22.80 -22.57
N SER A 53 6.77 -21.66 -22.46
CA SER A 53 7.74 -21.19 -23.45
C SER A 53 9.08 -21.95 -23.41
N GLY A 54 9.38 -22.66 -22.31
CA GLY A 54 10.64 -23.40 -22.11
C GLY A 54 11.88 -22.51 -21.95
N ASN A 55 11.79 -21.22 -22.33
CA ASN A 55 12.85 -20.23 -22.23
C ASN A 55 12.56 -19.26 -21.07
N LYS A 56 13.41 -19.29 -20.04
CA LYS A 56 13.31 -18.40 -18.88
C LYS A 56 14.11 -17.12 -19.15
N ASP A 57 13.48 -16.17 -19.84
CA ASP A 57 14.06 -14.84 -20.02
C ASP A 57 14.13 -14.09 -18.68
N LEU A 58 15.27 -14.18 -18.00
CA LEU A 58 15.48 -13.55 -16.69
C LEU A 58 15.27 -12.02 -16.72
N ARG A 59 15.53 -11.39 -17.87
CA ARG A 59 15.29 -9.96 -18.09
C ARG A 59 13.81 -9.58 -17.92
N VAL A 60 12.91 -10.41 -18.43
CA VAL A 60 11.46 -10.21 -18.32
C VAL A 60 11.03 -10.36 -16.86
N CYS A 61 11.57 -11.36 -16.16
CA CYS A 61 11.35 -11.53 -14.73
C CYS A 61 11.85 -10.32 -13.93
N GLY A 62 13.03 -9.77 -14.26
CA GLY A 62 13.56 -8.58 -13.59
C GLY A 62 12.66 -7.36 -13.71
N VAL A 63 12.09 -7.12 -14.90
CA VAL A 63 11.12 -6.02 -15.10
C VAL A 63 9.84 -6.28 -14.31
N ALA A 64 9.30 -7.50 -14.34
CA ALA A 64 8.12 -7.88 -13.57
C ALA A 64 8.33 -7.75 -12.05
N ILE A 65 9.52 -8.06 -11.54
CA ILE A 65 9.88 -7.88 -10.12
C ILE A 65 9.91 -6.39 -9.75
N LEU A 66 10.50 -5.55 -10.61
CA LEU A 66 10.57 -4.11 -10.38
C LEU A 66 9.18 -3.48 -10.29
N THR A 67 8.32 -3.78 -11.27
CA THR A 67 6.94 -3.26 -11.26
C THR A 67 6.13 -3.83 -10.12
N SER A 68 6.29 -5.11 -9.78
CA SER A 68 5.65 -5.72 -8.59
C SER A 68 6.04 -5.00 -7.29
N THR A 69 7.33 -4.71 -7.11
CA THR A 69 7.84 -3.98 -5.95
C THR A 69 7.26 -2.57 -5.89
N LEU A 70 7.17 -1.89 -7.04
CA LEU A 70 6.57 -0.56 -7.13
C LEU A 70 5.08 -0.57 -6.74
N ILE A 71 4.30 -1.55 -7.22
CA ILE A 71 2.88 -1.68 -6.86
C ILE A 71 2.73 -1.91 -5.35
N HIS A 72 3.56 -2.77 -4.75
CA HIS A 72 3.54 -3.00 -3.30
C HIS A 72 3.84 -1.73 -2.50
N ARG A 73 4.85 -0.96 -2.92
CA ARG A 73 5.17 0.32 -2.30
C ARG A 73 3.98 1.29 -2.36
N LEU A 74 3.35 1.43 -3.52
CA LEU A 74 2.18 2.30 -3.70
C LEU A 74 0.98 1.86 -2.85
N LYS A 75 0.76 0.54 -2.70
CA LYS A 75 -0.28 0.03 -1.79
C LYS A 75 -0.03 0.45 -0.35
N VAL A 76 1.21 0.29 0.13
CA VAL A 76 1.59 0.69 1.49
C VAL A 76 1.46 2.20 1.67
N GLU A 77 1.97 3.01 0.74
CA GLU A 77 1.82 4.47 0.78
C GLU A 77 0.34 4.90 0.77
N SER A 78 -0.52 4.19 0.04
CA SER A 78 -1.96 4.45 0.06
C SER A 78 -2.59 4.16 1.42
N ILE A 79 -2.14 3.13 2.16
CA ILE A 79 -2.62 2.86 3.52
C ILE A 79 -2.25 4.02 4.44
N PHE A 80 -0.98 4.43 4.42
CA PHE A 80 -0.50 5.55 5.23
C PHE A 80 -1.19 6.87 4.87
N ARG A 81 -1.54 7.08 3.59
CA ARG A 81 -2.31 8.25 3.18
C ARG A 81 -3.72 8.25 3.77
N LEU A 82 -4.39 7.10 3.78
CA LEU A 82 -5.72 6.96 4.39
C LEU A 82 -5.67 7.19 5.90
N GLU A 83 -4.67 6.63 6.58
CA GLU A 83 -4.43 6.85 8.00
C GLU A 83 -4.19 8.33 8.31
N LYS A 84 -3.33 9.00 7.53
CA LYS A 84 -3.08 10.43 7.69
C LYS A 84 -4.36 11.26 7.54
N ILE A 85 -5.24 10.92 6.60
CA ILE A 85 -6.53 11.60 6.41
C ILE A 85 -7.46 11.35 7.60
N ALA A 86 -7.53 10.11 8.10
CA ALA A 86 -8.33 9.77 9.27
C ALA A 86 -7.86 10.52 10.52
N ASN A 87 -6.54 10.51 10.78
CA ASN A 87 -5.92 11.24 11.88
C ASN A 87 -6.16 12.75 11.77
N GLN A 88 -6.08 13.34 10.57
CA GLN A 88 -6.41 14.76 10.37
C GLN A 88 -7.88 15.06 10.66
N LYS A 89 -8.80 14.14 10.33
CA LYS A 89 -10.23 14.32 10.63
C LYS A 89 -10.49 14.30 12.14
N GLU A 90 -9.88 13.36 12.87
CA GLU A 90 -10.02 13.28 14.34
C GLU A 90 -9.50 14.56 15.02
N ASN A 91 -8.30 15.02 14.65
CA ASN A 91 -7.72 16.27 15.15
C ASN A 91 -8.56 17.53 14.83
N ASN A 92 -9.31 17.53 13.73
CA ASN A 92 -10.22 18.64 13.38
C ASN A 92 -11.59 18.53 14.06
N THR A 93 -12.07 17.33 14.38
CA THR A 93 -13.30 17.15 15.16
C THR A 93 -13.12 17.51 16.64
N ASP A 94 -11.92 17.37 17.20
CA ASP A 94 -11.67 17.80 18.58
C ASP A 94 -11.49 19.32 18.72
N LYS A 95 -11.10 20.03 17.64
CA LYS A 95 -11.14 21.51 17.60
C LYS A 95 -12.55 22.08 17.40
N ASN A 96 -13.46 21.32 16.78
CA ASN A 96 -14.84 21.76 16.52
C ASN A 96 -15.88 21.21 17.53
N LYS A 97 -15.46 20.47 18.56
CA LYS A 97 -16.35 20.06 19.67
C LYS A 97 -16.74 21.21 20.61
N ASN A 98 -16.29 22.44 20.36
CA ASN A 98 -16.76 23.60 21.14
C ASN A 98 -18.00 24.29 20.52
N LEU A 99 -18.42 24.03 19.27
CA LEU A 99 -19.40 24.92 18.62
C LEU A 99 -20.63 24.29 17.95
N GLU A 100 -20.80 22.98 17.84
CA GLU A 100 -22.06 22.43 17.29
C GLU A 100 -22.76 21.45 18.22
N LYS A 101 -23.88 21.94 18.78
CA LYS A 101 -24.99 21.17 19.37
C LYS A 101 -25.25 19.89 18.57
N LYS A 102 -24.81 18.75 19.10
CA LYS A 102 -25.29 17.43 18.68
C LYS A 102 -26.30 16.93 19.71
N LEU A 103 -27.46 16.47 19.21
CA LEU A 103 -28.50 15.80 19.98
C LEU A 103 -27.91 14.70 20.89
N PRO A 104 -28.54 14.39 22.05
CA PRO A 104 -28.03 13.42 23.00
C PRO A 104 -27.96 12.03 22.34
N ILE A 105 -26.74 11.59 22.05
CA ILE A 105 -26.43 10.22 21.67
C ILE A 105 -26.67 9.40 22.95
N PRO A 106 -27.48 8.33 22.93
CA PRO A 106 -27.67 7.47 24.08
C PRO A 106 -26.31 6.98 24.59
N GLU A 107 -26.07 7.14 25.89
CA GLU A 107 -24.82 6.80 26.57
C GLU A 107 -24.46 5.34 26.31
N LEU A 108 -23.58 5.13 25.33
CA LEU A 108 -22.87 3.87 25.15
C LEU A 108 -22.03 3.68 26.39
N ALA A 109 -22.56 2.91 27.35
CA ALA A 109 -21.89 2.55 28.57
C ALA A 109 -20.46 2.07 28.25
N ASN A 110 -19.49 2.92 28.61
CA ASN A 110 -18.12 2.59 28.98
C ASN A 110 -17.54 1.35 28.31
N LEU A 111 -17.48 1.29 26.98
CA LEU A 111 -16.56 0.38 26.33
C LEU A 111 -15.18 1.05 26.40
N SER A 112 -14.49 0.88 27.53
CA SER A 112 -13.09 1.26 27.66
C SER A 112 -12.27 0.31 26.78
N LEU A 113 -12.18 0.63 25.49
CA LEU A 113 -11.14 0.06 24.65
C LEU A 113 -9.81 0.30 25.38
N PRO A 114 -8.94 -0.73 25.52
CA PRO A 114 -7.67 -0.55 26.18
C PRO A 114 -6.92 0.59 25.51
N PHE A 115 -6.43 1.55 26.30
CA PHE A 115 -5.68 2.70 25.81
C PHE A 115 -4.46 2.20 25.03
N ARG A 116 -4.53 2.26 23.71
CA ARG A 116 -3.38 2.01 22.84
C ARG A 116 -2.63 3.34 22.70
N LYS A 117 -1.63 3.56 23.56
CA LYS A 117 -0.65 4.64 23.38
C LYS A 117 0.25 4.28 22.21
N GLU A 118 -0.21 4.53 20.99
CA GLU A 118 0.65 4.52 19.81
C GLU A 118 1.40 5.85 19.74
N THR A 119 2.73 5.79 19.73
CA THR A 119 3.58 6.93 19.36
C THR A 119 3.41 7.17 17.86
N SER A 120 2.33 7.86 17.48
CA SER A 120 1.92 8.07 16.08
C SER A 120 2.83 9.06 15.31
N TYR A 121 4.03 9.36 15.81
CA TYR A 121 5.00 10.25 15.16
C TYR A 121 6.42 9.70 15.32
N PRO A 122 7.31 9.90 14.33
CA PRO A 122 8.75 9.79 14.57
C PRO A 122 9.14 10.93 15.53
N ALA A 123 9.04 10.68 16.83
CA ALA A 123 9.42 11.63 17.86
C ALA A 123 10.94 11.76 17.90
N SER A 124 11.45 12.98 18.04
CA SER A 124 12.87 13.19 18.35
C SER A 124 13.17 12.79 19.80
N LEU A 125 14.44 12.55 20.12
CA LEU A 125 14.86 12.23 21.49
C LEU A 125 14.37 13.29 22.49
N GLU A 126 14.47 14.56 22.09
CA GLU A 126 14.11 15.72 22.90
C GLU A 126 12.60 15.74 23.17
N GLU A 127 11.79 15.40 22.16
CA GLU A 127 10.33 15.35 22.27
C GLU A 127 9.88 14.19 23.17
N LEU A 128 10.55 13.03 23.10
CA LEU A 128 10.29 11.92 24.00
C LEU A 128 10.62 12.26 25.46
N LEU A 129 11.74 12.95 25.67
CA LEU A 129 12.20 13.34 27.00
C LEU A 129 11.23 14.37 27.63
N LEU A 130 10.76 15.33 26.82
CA LEU A 130 9.74 16.29 27.22
C LEU A 130 8.41 15.62 27.61
N ILE A 131 7.95 14.65 26.81
CA ILE A 131 6.73 13.89 27.08
C ILE A 131 6.87 13.06 28.37
N LEU A 132 8.03 12.43 28.56
CA LEU A 132 8.31 11.64 29.76
C LEU A 132 8.30 12.52 31.01
N GLU A 133 8.96 13.68 30.94
CA GLU A 133 8.98 14.67 32.02
C GLU A 133 7.56 15.12 32.37
N ASN A 134 6.74 15.45 31.37
CA ASN A 134 5.33 15.81 31.58
C ASN A 134 4.51 14.67 32.19
N MET A 135 4.74 13.41 31.80
CA MET A 135 4.02 12.28 32.42
C MET A 135 4.41 12.07 33.89
N ILE A 136 5.67 12.30 34.25
CA ILE A 136 6.14 12.16 35.63
C ILE A 136 5.56 13.27 36.51
N THR A 137 5.50 14.50 36.00
CA THR A 137 4.92 15.63 36.72
C THR A 137 3.40 15.53 36.85
N GLU A 138 2.71 14.90 35.90
CA GLU A 138 1.26 14.65 35.98
C GLU A 138 0.90 13.53 36.97
N LEU A 139 1.82 12.60 37.22
CA LEU A 139 1.65 11.48 38.17
C LEU A 139 2.03 11.80 39.61
N THR A 140 2.68 12.94 39.86
CA THR A 140 3.14 13.40 41.19
C THR A 140 2.28 14.55 41.68
#